data_AF-A0A2S3GUX5-F1
#
_entry.id   AF-A0A2S3GUX5-F1
#
_cell.length_a   1.000
_cell.length_b   1.000
_cell.length_c   1.000
_cell.angle_alpha   90.00
_cell.angle_beta   90.00
_cell.angle_gamma   90.00
#
_symmetry.space_group_name_H-M   'P 1'
#
loop_
_entity.id
_entity.type
_entity.pdbx_description
1 polymer ?
#
loop_
_entity_poly.entity_id
_entity_poly.type
_entity_poly.pdbx_seq_one_letter_code
_entity_poly.pdbx_strand_id
1 'polypeptide(L)'
;METSLRLRGGGGLRIHAKEKLPLGYNSLIQAHGEIDASTAGAAAPSYLALFVRQFYPQLSANAGVGVHLHKGDDLTYNLRAKKALPFTSNGLLGLNLKGRLLTDREFKPKKRTGAVELAWTILDLRKGQDVRLKLGYEFYDKVPYLQLRENNWTLNAYMDGKWDVRFDM
;
A
#
# COMPACT_ATOMS: atom_id res chain seq x y z
N MET A 1 7.93 15.06 0.87
CA MET A 1 7.82 14.17 -0.29
C MET A 1 8.53 12.83 -0.08
N GLU A 2 7.86 11.70 -0.32
CA GLU A 2 8.44 10.34 -0.36
C GLU A 2 8.38 9.82 -1.81
N THR A 3 9.45 9.20 -2.32
CA THR A 3 9.51 8.66 -3.68
C THR A 3 9.92 7.18 -3.67
N SER A 4 9.48 6.43 -4.67
CA SER A 4 9.80 5.00 -4.78
C SER A 4 9.82 4.51 -6.22
N LEU A 5 10.74 3.59 -6.53
CA LEU A 5 10.74 2.81 -7.76
C LEU A 5 9.94 1.54 -7.55
N ARG A 6 9.12 1.15 -8.53
CA ARG A 6 8.25 -0.04 -8.43
C ARG A 6 8.31 -0.86 -9.71
N LEU A 7 8.61 -2.14 -9.57
CA LEU A 7 8.61 -3.10 -10.65
C LEU A 7 7.60 -4.21 -10.33
N ARG A 8 6.82 -4.63 -11.32
CA ARG A 8 5.82 -5.69 -11.16
C ARG A 8 6.08 -6.80 -12.17
N GLY A 9 5.96 -8.06 -11.76
CA GLY A 9 6.02 -9.20 -12.67
C GLY A 9 4.98 -9.08 -13.78
N GLY A 10 5.43 -9.14 -15.05
CA GLY A 10 4.59 -8.93 -16.23
C GLY A 10 4.23 -7.47 -16.53
N GLY A 11 4.81 -6.49 -15.81
CA GLY A 11 4.63 -5.06 -16.04
C GLY A 11 5.95 -4.29 -16.14
N GLY A 12 5.86 -2.98 -16.41
CA GLY A 12 7.00 -2.08 -16.50
C GLY A 12 7.46 -1.49 -15.17
N LEU A 13 8.62 -0.83 -15.20
CA LEU A 13 9.13 0.00 -14.11
C LEU A 13 8.27 1.25 -13.96
N ARG A 14 7.96 1.64 -12.73
CA ARG A 14 7.16 2.83 -12.40
C ARG A 14 7.87 3.69 -11.37
N ILE A 15 7.78 4.99 -11.55
CA ILE A 15 8.25 5.99 -10.60
C ILE A 15 7.04 6.51 -9.84
N HIS A 16 7.00 6.29 -8.53
CA HIS A 16 5.90 6.67 -7.67
C HIS A 16 6.32 7.75 -6.67
N ALA A 17 5.51 8.80 -6.55
CA ALA A 17 5.68 9.87 -5.57
C ALA A 17 4.48 9.95 -4.62
N LYS A 18 4.74 10.35 -3.38
CA LYS A 18 3.73 10.51 -2.32
C LYS A 18 4.04 11.74 -1.47
N GLU A 19 3.07 12.62 -1.36
CA GLU A 19 3.10 13.76 -0.42
C GLU A 19 2.10 13.50 0.70
N LYS A 20 2.44 13.91 1.93
CA LYS A 20 1.53 13.90 3.07
C LYS A 20 1.50 15.29 3.67
N LEU A 21 0.32 15.87 3.78
CA LEU A 21 0.10 17.17 4.38
C LEU A 21 -0.83 17.00 5.59
N PRO A 22 -0.49 17.55 6.76
CA PRO A 22 -1.39 17.51 7.92
C PRO A 22 -2.65 18.32 7.59
N LEU A 23 -3.82 17.77 7.93
CA LEU A 23 -5.10 18.46 7.78
C LEU A 23 -5.67 18.90 9.13
N GLY A 24 -5.34 18.17 10.20
CA GLY A 24 -5.81 18.42 11.56
C GLY A 24 -5.29 17.37 12.54
N TYR A 25 -5.90 17.30 13.72
CA TYR A 25 -5.49 16.35 14.76
C TYR A 25 -5.76 14.90 14.30
N ASN A 26 -4.70 14.10 14.23
CA ASN A 26 -4.72 12.72 13.72
C ASN A 26 -5.31 12.58 12.30
N SER A 27 -5.20 13.61 11.46
CA SER A 27 -5.71 13.57 10.08
C SER A 27 -4.70 14.13 9.09
N LEU A 28 -4.65 13.54 7.89
CA LEU A 28 -3.78 14.01 6.82
C LEU A 28 -4.43 13.89 5.45
N ILE A 29 -4.00 14.77 4.55
CA ILE A 29 -4.17 14.63 3.11
C ILE A 29 -2.96 13.90 2.55
N GLN A 30 -3.19 12.94 1.66
CA GLN A 30 -2.15 12.16 1.01
C GLN A 30 -2.34 12.23 -0.50
N ALA A 31 -1.40 12.87 -1.19
CA ALA A 31 -1.37 12.92 -2.64
C ALA A 31 -0.41 11.85 -3.18
N HIS A 32 -0.74 11.27 -4.34
CA HIS A 32 0.05 10.28 -5.03
C HIS A 32 0.15 10.60 -6.51
N GLY A 33 1.34 10.44 -7.08
CA GLY A 33 1.57 10.43 -8.52
C GLY A 33 2.37 9.18 -8.93
N GLU A 34 2.11 8.65 -10.12
CA GLU A 34 2.90 7.58 -10.73
C GLU A 34 3.12 7.89 -12.22
N ILE A 35 4.34 7.64 -12.67
CA ILE A 35 4.74 7.64 -14.08
C ILE A 35 5.12 6.21 -14.44
N ASP A 36 4.56 5.70 -15.53
CA ASP A 36 5.01 4.45 -16.13
C ASP A 36 6.27 4.74 -16.95
N ALA A 37 7.38 4.11 -16.57
CA ALA A 37 8.69 4.22 -17.20
C ALA A 37 9.01 2.95 -18.02
N SER A 38 7.99 2.22 -18.48
CA SER A 38 8.18 1.04 -19.33
C SER A 38 9.01 1.38 -20.58
N THR A 39 9.94 0.50 -20.93
CA THR A 39 10.91 0.66 -22.02
C THR A 39 10.32 0.67 -23.44
N ALA A 40 9.01 0.40 -23.58
CA ALA A 40 8.34 0.29 -24.87
C ALA A 40 7.70 1.60 -25.38
N GLY A 41 7.87 2.73 -24.67
CA GLY A 41 7.30 4.01 -25.07
C GLY A 41 7.79 5.20 -24.25
N ALA A 42 7.27 6.40 -24.56
CA ALA A 42 7.55 7.59 -23.77
C ALA A 42 6.95 7.47 -22.37
N ALA A 43 7.67 7.97 -21.36
CA ALA A 43 7.21 7.97 -19.99
C ALA A 43 5.87 8.73 -19.89
N ALA A 44 4.85 8.09 -19.32
CA ALA A 44 3.49 8.64 -19.30
C ALA A 44 2.90 8.62 -17.88
N PRO A 45 2.13 9.65 -17.47
CA PRO A 45 1.38 9.62 -16.23
C PRO A 45 0.42 8.43 -16.22
N SER A 46 0.51 7.58 -15.20
CA SER A 46 -0.28 6.36 -15.11
C SER A 46 -1.26 6.37 -13.94
N TYR A 47 -0.98 7.16 -12.91
CA TYR A 47 -1.81 7.22 -11.70
C TYR A 47 -1.72 8.58 -11.01
N LEU A 48 -2.87 9.13 -10.63
CA LEU A 48 -2.97 10.25 -9.71
C LEU A 48 -3.99 9.91 -8.63
N ALA A 49 -3.71 10.22 -7.37
CA ALA A 49 -4.69 10.02 -6.30
C ALA A 49 -4.57 11.01 -5.17
N LEU A 50 -5.71 11.30 -4.53
CA LEU A 50 -5.82 12.14 -3.37
C LEU A 50 -6.66 11.45 -2.31
N PHE A 51 -6.14 11.38 -1.08
CA PHE A 51 -6.82 10.76 0.05
C PHE A 51 -6.88 11.69 1.25
N VAL A 52 -8.01 11.68 1.95
CA VAL A 52 -8.12 12.12 3.33
C VAL A 52 -8.04 10.89 4.22
N ARG A 53 -7.16 10.91 5.23
CA ARG A 53 -6.96 9.80 6.16
C ARG A 53 -7.14 10.28 7.59
N GLN A 54 -7.92 9.54 8.34
CA GLN A 54 -8.13 9.71 9.78
C GLN A 54 -7.46 8.57 10.52
N PHE A 55 -6.71 8.90 11.56
CA PHE A 55 -6.07 7.94 12.45
C PHE A 55 -6.79 7.92 13.80
N TYR A 56 -6.91 6.73 14.36
CA TYR A 56 -7.46 6.46 15.68
C TYR A 56 -6.40 5.72 16.50
N PRO A 57 -5.41 6.43 17.08
CA PRO A 57 -4.27 5.81 17.76
C PRO A 57 -4.70 4.87 18.88
N GLN A 58 -5.72 5.26 19.66
CA GLN A 58 -6.27 4.45 20.77
C GLN A 58 -6.84 3.10 20.31
N LEU A 59 -7.27 3.01 19.05
CA LEU A 59 -7.84 1.78 18.47
C LEU A 59 -6.83 1.04 17.59
N SER A 60 -5.59 1.54 17.46
CA SER A 60 -4.61 1.08 16.48
C SER A 60 -5.20 0.99 15.06
N ALA A 61 -6.08 1.93 14.71
CA ALA A 61 -6.86 1.88 13.48
C ALA A 61 -6.72 3.16 12.66
N ASN A 62 -6.96 3.06 11.36
CA ASN A 62 -7.12 4.21 10.48
C ASN A 62 -8.16 3.93 9.41
N ALA A 63 -8.88 4.98 9.05
CA ALA A 63 -9.80 5.00 7.93
C ALA A 63 -9.36 6.08 6.93
N GLY A 64 -9.75 5.92 5.69
CA GLY A 64 -9.47 6.93 4.68
C GLY A 64 -10.41 6.80 3.50
N VAL A 65 -10.67 7.95 2.90
CA VAL A 65 -11.46 8.09 1.69
C VAL A 65 -10.66 8.89 0.69
N GLY A 66 -10.82 8.60 -0.58
CA GLY A 66 -10.11 9.33 -1.60
C GLY A 66 -10.58 9.02 -3.00
N VAL A 67 -10.01 9.76 -3.93
CA VAL A 67 -10.21 9.60 -5.36
C VAL A 67 -8.90 9.20 -6.00
N HIS A 68 -8.99 8.40 -7.05
CA HIS A 68 -7.85 8.15 -7.91
C HIS A 68 -8.28 8.14 -9.38
N LEU A 69 -7.38 8.62 -10.22
CA LEU A 69 -7.50 8.67 -11.66
C LEU A 69 -6.47 7.72 -12.25
N HIS A 70 -6.92 6.78 -13.06
CA HIS A 70 -6.05 5.86 -13.79
C HIS A 70 -6.04 6.20 -15.27
N LYS A 71 -4.84 6.37 -15.85
CA LYS A 71 -4.61 6.59 -17.30
C LYS A 71 -5.55 7.63 -17.95
N GLY A 72 -5.90 8.70 -17.23
CA GLY A 72 -6.64 9.84 -17.77
C GLY A 72 -8.17 9.78 -17.68
N ASP A 73 -8.81 8.61 -17.69
CA ASP A 73 -10.28 8.54 -17.85
C ASP A 73 -11.05 7.84 -16.71
N ASP A 74 -10.40 6.95 -15.97
CA ASP A 74 -11.09 6.15 -14.96
C ASP A 74 -10.99 6.81 -13.57
N LEU A 75 -11.92 7.71 -13.28
CA LEU A 75 -12.12 8.27 -11.93
C LEU A 75 -12.86 7.25 -11.06
N THR A 76 -12.24 6.89 -9.95
CA THR A 76 -12.80 5.94 -8.99
C THR A 76 -12.69 6.47 -7.56
N TYR A 77 -13.68 6.15 -6.74
CA TYR A 77 -13.65 6.45 -5.30
C TYR A 77 -13.09 5.25 -4.55
N ASN A 78 -12.39 5.54 -3.45
CA ASN A 78 -11.63 4.56 -2.71
C ASN A 78 -11.82 4.77 -1.22
N LEU A 79 -12.47 3.80 -0.59
CA LEU A 79 -12.61 3.70 0.84
C LEU A 79 -11.65 2.65 1.38
N ARG A 80 -10.91 3.00 2.43
CA ARG A 80 -9.90 2.14 3.04
C ARG A 80 -10.02 2.15 4.54
N ALA A 81 -9.90 0.99 5.15
CA ALA A 81 -9.75 0.84 6.59
C ALA A 81 -8.58 -0.09 6.90
N LYS A 82 -7.89 0.17 8.01
CA LYS A 82 -6.87 -0.72 8.57
C LYS A 82 -6.98 -0.74 10.08
N LYS A 83 -6.71 -1.90 10.66
CA LYS A 83 -6.56 -2.09 12.11
C LYS A 83 -5.34 -2.96 12.37
N ALA A 84 -4.50 -2.54 13.30
CA ALA A 84 -3.38 -3.32 13.80
C ALA A 84 -3.73 -3.87 15.19
N LEU A 85 -3.37 -5.11 15.44
CA LEU A 85 -3.55 -5.83 16.70
C LEU A 85 -2.15 -6.32 17.13
N PRO A 86 -1.41 -5.55 17.93
CA PRO A 86 -0.10 -5.97 18.41
C PRO A 86 -0.25 -7.16 19.37
N PHE A 87 0.64 -8.14 19.24
CA PHE A 87 0.73 -9.30 20.15
C PHE A 87 1.78 -9.08 21.23
N THR A 88 2.79 -8.28 20.94
CA THR A 88 3.88 -7.96 21.87
C THR A 88 3.77 -6.50 22.33
N SER A 89 4.25 -6.22 23.54
CA SER A 89 4.28 -4.86 24.10
C SER A 89 5.12 -3.89 23.28
N ASN A 90 6.15 -4.38 22.58
CA ASN A 90 6.98 -3.60 21.65
C ASN A 90 6.35 -3.41 20.26
N GLY A 91 5.18 -4.01 19.98
CA GLY A 91 4.46 -3.87 18.71
C GLY A 91 5.15 -4.48 17.47
N LEU A 92 6.25 -5.21 17.66
CA LEU A 92 7.03 -5.80 16.57
C LEU A 92 6.37 -7.04 15.95
N LEU A 93 5.55 -7.75 16.72
CA LEU A 93 4.74 -8.87 16.24
C LEU A 93 3.26 -8.53 16.42
N GLY A 94 2.47 -8.76 15.38
CA GLY A 94 1.03 -8.55 15.46
C GLY A 94 0.30 -8.88 14.17
N LEU A 95 -1.00 -8.63 14.19
CA LEU A 95 -1.91 -8.90 13.10
C LEU A 95 -2.46 -7.60 12.53
N ASN A 96 -2.44 -7.46 11.20
CA ASN A 96 -3.02 -6.32 10.50
C ASN A 96 -4.23 -6.77 9.71
N LEU A 97 -5.37 -6.13 9.97
CA LEU A 97 -6.57 -6.23 9.18
C LEU A 97 -6.61 -5.06 8.20
N LYS A 98 -6.89 -5.34 6.93
CA LYS A 98 -7.01 -4.33 5.88
C LYS A 98 -8.30 -4.56 5.12
N GLY A 99 -9.05 -3.47 4.89
CA GLY A 99 -10.19 -3.43 4.01
C GLY A 99 -10.02 -2.32 2.99
N ARG A 100 -10.45 -2.57 1.75
CA ARG A 100 -10.53 -1.58 0.69
C ARG A 100 -11.75 -1.84 -0.18
N LEU A 101 -12.46 -0.77 -0.51
CA LEU A 101 -13.56 -0.75 -1.45
C LEU A 101 -13.27 0.31 -2.51
N LEU A 102 -13.28 -0.09 -3.77
CA LEU A 102 -13.21 0.80 -4.93
C LEU A 102 -14.56 0.83 -5.61
N THR A 103 -15.07 2.04 -5.86
CA THR A 103 -16.32 2.26 -6.60
C THR A 103 -16.06 3.16 -7.80
N ASP A 104 -16.89 3.02 -8.83
CA ASP A 104 -16.90 3.94 -9.97
C ASP A 104 -17.65 5.24 -9.65
N ARG A 105 -17.85 6.07 -10.70
CA ARG A 105 -18.56 7.35 -10.63
C ARG A 105 -20.02 7.23 -10.21
N GLU A 106 -20.64 6.08 -10.42
CA GLU A 106 -22.02 5.77 -10.04
C GLU A 106 -22.11 5.07 -8.67
N PHE A 107 -21.00 5.03 -7.93
CA PHE A 107 -20.86 4.31 -6.66
C PHE A 107 -21.09 2.80 -6.78
N LYS A 108 -21.01 2.23 -7.98
CA LYS A 108 -21.06 0.78 -8.15
C LYS A 108 -19.70 0.19 -7.75
N PRO A 109 -19.68 -0.89 -6.95
CA PRO A 109 -18.45 -1.49 -6.47
C PRO A 109 -17.67 -2.15 -7.62
N LYS A 110 -16.52 -1.56 -7.99
CA LYS A 110 -15.58 -2.11 -8.99
C LYS A 110 -14.67 -3.18 -8.40
N LYS A 111 -14.13 -2.95 -7.19
CA LYS A 111 -13.22 -3.91 -6.54
C LYS A 111 -13.37 -3.88 -5.03
N ARG A 112 -13.44 -5.07 -4.43
CA ARG A 112 -13.38 -5.28 -2.98
C ARG A 112 -12.10 -6.01 -2.67
N THR A 113 -11.41 -5.59 -1.62
CA THR A 113 -10.19 -6.25 -1.16
C THR A 113 -10.21 -6.28 0.35
N GLY A 114 -9.90 -7.42 0.91
CA GLY A 114 -9.82 -7.64 2.34
C GLY A 114 -8.62 -8.52 2.59
N ALA A 115 -7.76 -8.17 3.52
CA ALA A 115 -6.61 -8.99 3.85
C ALA A 115 -6.34 -9.00 5.34
N VAL A 116 -5.86 -10.16 5.81
CA VAL A 116 -5.22 -10.31 7.11
C VAL A 116 -3.73 -10.52 6.89
N GLU A 117 -2.88 -9.85 7.66
CA GLU A 117 -1.43 -10.02 7.64
C GLU A 117 -0.91 -10.29 9.03
N LEU A 118 -0.27 -11.43 9.23
CA LEU A 118 0.67 -11.59 10.32
C LEU A 118 1.94 -10.81 9.97
N ALA A 119 2.32 -9.85 10.80
CA ALA A 119 3.50 -9.01 10.60
C ALA A 119 4.48 -9.22 11.74
N TRP A 120 5.75 -9.47 11.37
CA TRP A 120 6.86 -9.59 12.29
C TRP A 120 7.99 -8.68 11.84
N THR A 121 8.39 -7.76 12.71
CA THR A 121 9.49 -6.82 12.51
C THR A 121 10.65 -7.24 13.40
N ILE A 122 11.83 -7.39 12.82
CA ILE A 122 13.08 -7.73 13.47
C ILE A 122 14.00 -6.52 13.27
N LEU A 123 14.27 -5.82 14.36
CA LEU A 123 15.17 -4.67 14.36
C LEU A 123 16.61 -5.15 14.56
N ASP A 124 17.57 -4.46 13.94
CA ASP A 124 19.01 -4.70 14.11
C ASP A 124 19.44 -6.18 13.90
N LEU A 125 18.95 -6.84 12.84
CA LEU A 125 19.37 -8.21 12.50
C LEU A 125 20.89 -8.28 12.26
N ARG A 126 21.43 -7.23 11.64
CA ARG A 126 22.83 -6.81 11.65
C ARG A 126 22.85 -5.31 11.94
N LYS A 127 24.00 -4.76 12.32
CA LYS A 127 24.12 -3.31 12.64
C LYS A 127 23.56 -2.45 11.50
N GLY A 128 22.45 -1.76 11.75
CA GLY A 128 21.77 -0.91 10.76
C GLY A 128 20.89 -1.65 9.74
N GLN A 129 20.49 -2.90 10.01
CA GLN A 129 19.64 -3.71 9.14
C GLN A 129 18.32 -4.04 9.82
N ASP A 130 17.24 -3.43 9.32
CA ASP A 130 15.88 -3.70 9.76
C ASP A 130 15.16 -4.60 8.77
N VAL A 131 14.61 -5.71 9.27
CA VAL A 131 13.87 -6.69 8.47
C VAL A 131 12.44 -6.76 8.94
N ARG A 132 11.50 -6.79 8.00
CA ARG A 132 10.08 -7.04 8.30
C ARG A 132 9.54 -8.11 7.37
N LEU A 133 9.06 -9.17 7.98
CA LEU A 133 8.35 -10.25 7.33
C LEU A 133 6.85 -10.06 7.52
N LYS A 134 6.06 -10.29 6.47
CA LYS A 134 4.61 -10.44 6.60
C LYS A 134 4.11 -11.62 5.81
N LEU A 135 3.27 -12.42 6.46
CA LEU A 135 2.47 -13.44 5.81
C LEU A 135 1.02 -12.95 5.74
N GLY A 136 0.52 -12.74 4.55
CA GLY A 136 -0.81 -12.22 4.29
C GLY A 136 -1.72 -13.21 3.60
N TYR A 137 -3.02 -13.06 3.80
CA TYR A 137 -4.05 -13.76 3.04
C TYR A 137 -5.12 -12.75 2.60
N GLU A 138 -5.36 -12.68 1.29
CA GLU A 138 -6.37 -11.82 0.69
C GLU A 138 -7.66 -12.61 0.45
N PHE A 139 -8.75 -12.18 1.07
CA PHE A 139 -9.97 -12.98 1.21
C PHE A 139 -10.80 -13.07 -0.08
N TYR A 140 -10.75 -12.07 -0.96
CA TYR A 140 -11.61 -12.04 -2.15
C TYR A 140 -11.01 -12.85 -3.30
N ASP A 141 -9.73 -12.63 -3.63
CA ASP A 141 -9.05 -13.43 -4.66
C ASP A 141 -8.53 -14.77 -4.07
N LYS A 142 -8.64 -14.98 -2.75
CA LYS A 142 -8.19 -16.18 -2.00
C LYS A 142 -6.70 -16.47 -2.19
N VAL A 143 -5.89 -15.39 -2.28
CA VAL A 143 -4.46 -15.49 -2.55
C VAL A 143 -3.66 -15.18 -1.29
N PRO A 144 -2.93 -16.16 -0.72
CA PRO A 144 -1.89 -15.87 0.25
C PRO A 144 -0.67 -15.21 -0.42
N TYR A 145 0.01 -14.38 0.34
CA TYR A 145 1.18 -13.65 -0.12
C TYR A 145 2.21 -13.46 0.99
N LEU A 146 3.47 -13.33 0.58
CA LEU A 146 4.61 -13.03 1.44
C LEU A 146 5.12 -11.63 1.10
N GLN A 147 5.38 -10.83 2.13
CA GLN A 147 6.12 -9.57 2.00
C GLN A 147 7.39 -9.65 2.82
N LEU A 148 8.53 -9.42 2.17
CA LEU A 148 9.81 -9.18 2.81
C LEU A 148 10.18 -7.72 2.60
N ARG A 149 10.44 -7.00 3.68
CA ARG A 149 11.05 -5.67 3.62
C ARG A 149 12.39 -5.74 4.32
N GLU A 150 13.41 -5.21 3.66
CA GLU A 150 14.73 -5.02 4.21
C GLU A 150 15.16 -3.59 3.86
N ASN A 151 15.40 -2.78 4.89
CA ASN A 151 15.72 -1.37 4.72
C ASN A 151 14.71 -0.65 3.77
N ASN A 152 15.19 -0.18 2.63
CA ASN A 152 14.40 0.50 1.60
C ASN A 152 13.81 -0.43 0.54
N TRP A 153 14.15 -1.72 0.54
CA TRP A 153 13.64 -2.71 -0.39
C TRP A 153 12.41 -3.40 0.17
N THR A 154 11.38 -3.59 -0.64
CA THR A 154 10.22 -4.42 -0.33
C THR A 154 9.94 -5.35 -1.51
N LEU A 155 9.92 -6.66 -1.25
CA LEU A 155 9.50 -7.69 -2.17
C LEU A 155 8.14 -8.24 -1.72
N ASN A 156 7.19 -8.32 -2.64
CA ASN A 156 5.93 -9.03 -2.46
C ASN A 156 5.88 -10.19 -3.45
N ALA A 157 5.53 -11.38 -2.97
CA ALA A 157 5.30 -12.57 -3.76
C ALA A 157 3.92 -13.14 -3.42
N TYR A 158 3.15 -13.52 -4.43
CA TYR A 158 1.78 -14.00 -4.30
C TYR A 158 1.70 -15.44 -4.83
N MET A 159 0.88 -16.29 -4.21
CA MET A 159 0.77 -17.70 -4.63
C MET A 159 0.19 -17.89 -6.04
N ASP A 160 -0.42 -16.86 -6.63
CA ASP A 160 -0.89 -16.87 -8.02
C ASP A 160 0.23 -16.54 -9.05
N GLY A 161 1.50 -16.54 -8.61
CA GLY A 161 2.66 -16.30 -9.45
C GLY A 161 2.98 -14.82 -9.69
N LYS A 162 2.14 -13.90 -9.22
CA LYS A 162 2.44 -12.46 -9.29
C LYS A 162 3.53 -12.11 -8.29
N TRP A 163 4.26 -11.04 -8.58
CA TRP A 163 5.23 -10.46 -7.66
C TRP A 163 5.41 -8.97 -7.95
N ASP A 164 5.87 -8.22 -6.95
CA ASP A 164 6.30 -6.83 -7.12
C ASP A 164 7.47 -6.48 -6.20
N VAL A 165 8.36 -5.63 -6.69
CA VAL A 165 9.50 -5.09 -5.96
C VAL A 165 9.36 -3.57 -5.89
N ARG A 166 9.64 -3.03 -4.71
CA ARG A 166 9.65 -1.59 -4.46
C ARG A 166 10.94 -1.19 -3.77
N PHE A 167 11.55 -0.12 -4.26
CA PHE A 167 12.66 0.56 -3.61
C PHE A 167 12.23 1.96 -3.18
N ASP A 168 12.34 2.25 -1.89
CA ASP A 168 12.09 3.58 -1.33
C ASP A 168 13.37 4.43 -1.37
N MET A 169 13.25 5.65 -1.91
CA MET A 169 14.37 6.60 -2.05
C MET A 169 14.45 7.55 -0.87
#